data_AF-A0AA39WBP1-F1
#
_entry.id   AF-A0AA39WBP1-F1
#
_cell.length_a   1.000
_cell.length_b   1.000
_cell.length_c   1.000
_cell.angle_alpha   90.00
_cell.angle_beta   90.00
_cell.angle_gamma   90.00
#
_symmetry.space_group_name_H-M   'P 1'
#
loop_
_entity.id
_entity.type
_entity.pdbx_description
1 polymer ?
#
loop_
_entity_poly.entity_id
_entity_poly.type
_entity_poly.pdbx_seq_one_letter_code
_entity_poly.pdbx_strand_id
1 'polypeptide(L)'
;MGTDTDIKTPTEAPVPDLEKTPSNNPIVGTVADVATESDQLAVLGYKPALHRNRSMFHLLFQTLAIAAIPYGEGGPLLSAIYGGGPLAIFVGWLVVLALDECVALSLSELASRYPTSAGPYYWSFQLAPAGLKKGLSFVNGWTWLIGNWTITLSVNFGFASLIAATVAMYHDDWVASDWQLLLIFYAICLVTFAICALGNEWLPLVDTVCAAWTAVSIFVILIALSVKADAGRRDAAWALGHYDTSFAGWGGFTFFIGLLPAAYTFSAIGMISSMAEEVHDPAMKVPQAISLCVPVGGFFGIFFILPICFTLPPLADILEAPNAQALPYIFHRVMGSPGGGLGLIFLVLAITLFCSISITNAASRCTWAISRDDAVPGAALWSRVSPRFGVPIWALFLLTVVQMLLGLINLGSTSAFTAFVSVGVIALALSYAIPIAISLAHGRKEEARKAAKRAEEAAQAAEAGESAVGRAPIEVVEEDDRLPWEERKASPPISPIPSFSPVPIPWSPSPPRDPAPAQPTGPTTLAVSGEYYLIVGREFSDMEGSKTVNGRKVKLTPAERNMEQRQLGLVMGKEQRDIDGPVPQDPA
;
A
#
# COMPACT_ATOMS: atom_id res chain seq x y z
N MET A 1 81.79 10.95 -7.77
CA MET A 1 81.00 9.92 -7.04
C MET A 1 79.60 10.04 -7.62
N GLY A 2 79.10 9.11 -8.42
CA GLY A 2 79.02 7.67 -8.13
C GLY A 2 77.63 7.45 -7.50
N THR A 3 76.58 7.34 -8.31
CA THR A 3 75.99 6.10 -8.88
C THR A 3 74.91 5.51 -7.98
N ASP A 4 73.71 5.51 -8.55
CA ASP A 4 72.60 4.55 -8.41
C ASP A 4 71.85 4.34 -7.09
N THR A 5 70.57 4.08 -7.35
CA THR A 5 69.47 3.63 -6.52
C THR A 5 69.80 2.48 -5.59
N ASP A 6 69.14 2.45 -4.43
CA ASP A 6 68.85 1.18 -3.76
C ASP A 6 67.38 1.12 -3.31
N ILE A 7 66.77 -0.04 -3.52
CA ILE A 7 65.33 -0.28 -3.38
C ILE A 7 65.04 -0.74 -1.95
N LYS A 8 64.02 -0.18 -1.30
CA LYS A 8 63.44 -0.76 -0.08
C LYS A 8 62.04 -1.29 -0.34
N THR A 9 61.91 -2.60 -0.21
CA THR A 9 60.65 -3.36 -0.17
C THR A 9 59.81 -2.93 1.04
N PRO A 10 58.48 -2.77 0.90
CA PRO A 10 57.58 -2.66 2.04
C PRO A 10 57.40 -4.03 2.70
N THR A 11 57.50 -4.08 4.02
CA THR A 11 57.15 -5.25 4.83
C THR A 11 55.64 -5.47 4.82
N GLU A 12 55.18 -6.73 4.77
CA GLU A 12 53.76 -7.07 4.84
C GLU A 12 53.10 -6.52 6.11
N ALA A 13 51.93 -5.89 5.95
CA ALA A 13 51.05 -5.53 7.06
C ALA A 13 50.15 -6.72 7.42
N PRO A 14 49.83 -6.96 8.71
CA PRO A 14 49.01 -8.09 9.11
C PRO A 14 47.58 -8.00 8.58
N VAL A 15 47.04 -9.13 8.14
CA VAL A 15 45.61 -9.28 7.78
C VAL A 15 44.76 -9.09 9.05
N PRO A 16 43.63 -8.33 9.02
CA PRO A 16 42.77 -8.20 10.18
C PRO A 16 41.91 -9.45 10.40
N ASP A 17 41.90 -9.98 11.62
CA ASP A 17 41.03 -11.09 12.03
C ASP A 17 39.54 -10.75 11.87
N LEU A 18 38.84 -11.47 10.98
CA LEU A 18 37.40 -11.38 10.78
C LEU A 18 36.63 -12.27 11.75
N GLU A 19 36.81 -12.09 13.06
CA GLU A 19 36.10 -12.91 14.06
C GLU A 19 35.67 -12.14 15.33
N LYS A 20 34.86 -11.08 15.15
CA LYS A 20 34.02 -10.50 16.23
C LYS A 20 32.64 -10.10 15.72
N THR A 21 31.71 -11.05 15.71
CA THR A 21 30.28 -10.84 15.48
C THR A 21 29.63 -10.10 16.67
N PRO A 22 28.91 -8.99 16.45
CA PRO A 22 27.92 -8.49 17.40
C PRO A 22 26.72 -9.46 17.47
N SER A 23 26.02 -9.48 18.60
CA SER A 23 24.92 -10.43 18.85
C SER A 23 23.75 -10.28 17.88
N ASN A 24 23.42 -11.36 17.15
CA ASN A 24 22.21 -11.46 16.34
C ASN A 24 20.94 -11.47 17.20
N ASN A 25 20.06 -10.50 17.01
CA ASN A 25 18.62 -10.75 17.07
C ASN A 25 18.18 -11.35 15.73
N PRO A 26 17.34 -12.40 15.69
CA PRO A 26 16.93 -13.02 14.43
C PRO A 26 15.92 -12.15 13.68
N ILE A 27 16.38 -11.43 12.65
CA ILE A 27 15.51 -10.97 11.57
C ILE A 27 15.20 -12.20 10.72
N VAL A 28 13.94 -12.65 10.75
CA VAL A 28 13.50 -13.84 10.01
C VAL A 28 13.30 -13.48 8.54
N GLY A 29 14.29 -13.82 7.73
CA GLY A 29 14.22 -13.93 6.26
C GLY A 29 15.25 -14.96 5.82
N THR A 30 14.81 -16.00 5.12
CA THR A 30 15.69 -17.13 4.77
C THR A 30 16.57 -16.75 3.57
N VAL A 31 17.79 -17.29 3.50
CA VAL A 31 18.70 -17.05 2.35
C VAL A 31 18.05 -17.48 1.02
N ALA A 32 17.20 -18.51 1.05
CA ALA A 32 16.38 -18.93 -0.08
C ALA A 32 15.42 -17.84 -0.57
N ASP A 33 14.71 -17.17 0.35
CA ASP A 33 13.72 -16.13 0.00
C ASP A 33 14.40 -14.95 -0.72
N VAL A 34 15.58 -14.53 -0.23
CA VAL A 34 16.37 -13.44 -0.82
C VAL A 34 16.86 -13.79 -2.24
N ALA A 35 17.24 -15.04 -2.48
CA ALA A 35 17.61 -15.53 -3.81
C ALA A 35 16.40 -15.51 -4.76
N THR A 36 15.30 -16.16 -4.38
CA THR A 36 14.08 -16.25 -5.20
C THR A 36 13.49 -14.88 -5.54
N GLU A 37 13.54 -13.91 -4.63
CA GLU A 37 13.09 -12.53 -4.90
C GLU A 37 14.06 -11.73 -5.79
N SER A 38 15.37 -11.99 -5.69
CA SER A 38 16.37 -11.37 -6.57
C SER A 38 16.23 -11.90 -7.99
N ASP A 39 15.92 -13.20 -8.13
CA ASP A 39 15.60 -13.85 -9.39
C ASP A 39 14.30 -13.29 -10.00
N GLN A 40 13.27 -12.98 -9.20
CA GLN A 40 12.05 -12.33 -9.72
C GLN A 40 12.33 -10.97 -10.38
N LEU A 41 13.17 -10.12 -9.78
CA LEU A 41 13.56 -8.85 -10.42
C LEU A 41 14.45 -9.08 -11.65
N ALA A 42 15.36 -10.06 -11.60
CA ALA A 42 16.21 -10.41 -12.73
C ALA A 42 15.41 -10.93 -13.94
N VAL A 43 14.37 -11.74 -13.72
CA VAL A 43 13.40 -12.19 -14.74
C VAL A 43 12.64 -11.01 -15.37
N LEU A 44 12.45 -9.92 -14.62
CA LEU A 44 11.85 -8.66 -15.10
C LEU A 44 12.89 -7.70 -15.73
N GLY A 45 14.16 -8.10 -15.83
CA GLY A 45 15.23 -7.31 -16.42
C GLY A 45 15.89 -6.29 -15.48
N TYR A 46 15.50 -6.24 -14.20
CA TYR A 46 16.02 -5.30 -13.23
C TYR A 46 16.99 -5.96 -12.24
N LYS A 47 18.13 -5.33 -11.97
CA LYS A 47 18.98 -5.69 -10.82
C LYS A 47 18.50 -4.97 -9.57
N PRO A 48 18.38 -5.63 -8.40
CA PRO A 48 18.08 -4.94 -7.14
C PRO A 48 19.15 -3.89 -6.82
N ALA A 49 18.74 -2.67 -6.49
CA ALA A 49 19.67 -1.56 -6.22
C ALA A 49 19.38 -0.76 -4.94
N LEU A 50 18.30 -1.07 -4.22
CA LEU A 50 17.97 -0.52 -2.90
C LEU A 50 17.96 -1.65 -1.86
N HIS A 51 18.20 -1.29 -0.59
CA HIS A 51 18.18 -2.24 0.52
C HIS A 51 16.73 -2.47 1.00
N ARG A 52 16.34 -3.74 1.19
CA ARG A 52 15.02 -4.09 1.71
C ARG A 52 14.95 -3.79 3.22
N ASN A 53 13.98 -2.99 3.65
CA ASN A 53 13.71 -2.69 5.07
C ASN A 53 12.21 -2.47 5.39
N ARG A 54 11.32 -2.57 4.39
CA ARG A 54 9.87 -2.35 4.54
C ARG A 54 9.09 -3.66 4.65
N SER A 55 8.15 -3.68 5.61
CA SER A 55 7.12 -4.71 5.78
C SER A 55 5.82 -4.28 5.08
N MET A 56 4.81 -5.17 5.01
CA MET A 56 3.48 -4.81 4.49
C MET A 56 2.86 -3.66 5.30
N PHE A 57 2.96 -3.70 6.62
CA PHE A 57 2.47 -2.63 7.48
C PHE A 57 3.22 -1.31 7.25
N HIS A 58 4.54 -1.34 7.01
CA HIS A 58 5.27 -0.11 6.68
C HIS A 58 4.77 0.50 5.36
N LEU A 59 4.45 -0.32 4.34
CA LEU A 59 3.84 0.17 3.11
C LEU A 59 2.41 0.69 3.31
N LEU A 60 1.57 -0.04 4.06
CA LEU A 60 0.19 0.36 4.34
C LEU A 60 0.16 1.69 5.11
N PHE A 61 1.01 1.85 6.12
CA PHE A 61 1.12 3.10 6.86
C PHE A 61 1.73 4.22 6.00
N GLN A 62 2.68 3.93 5.12
CA GLN A 62 3.21 4.92 4.17
C GLN A 62 2.13 5.38 3.17
N THR A 63 1.30 4.50 2.61
CA THR A 63 0.23 4.93 1.68
C THR A 63 -0.89 5.68 2.41
N LEU A 64 -1.20 5.32 3.68
CA LEU A 64 -2.11 6.10 4.52
C LEU A 64 -1.51 7.46 4.95
N ALA A 65 -0.18 7.54 5.13
CA ALA A 65 0.55 8.77 5.39
C ALA A 65 0.64 9.66 4.14
N ILE A 66 0.73 9.08 2.94
CA ILE A 66 0.65 9.83 1.67
C ILE A 66 -0.78 10.34 1.45
N ALA A 67 -1.82 9.53 1.71
CA ALA A 67 -3.21 9.95 1.61
C ALA A 67 -3.57 11.04 2.64
N ALA A 68 -3.04 10.94 3.87
CA ALA A 68 -3.08 11.98 4.89
C ALA A 68 -4.46 12.63 5.07
N ILE A 69 -5.50 11.82 5.28
CA ILE A 69 -6.92 12.19 5.07
C ILE A 69 -7.31 13.60 5.55
N PRO A 70 -6.96 14.08 6.77
CA PRO A 70 -7.30 15.44 7.19
C PRO A 70 -6.66 16.56 6.35
N TYR A 71 -5.48 16.32 5.77
CA TYR A 71 -4.84 17.19 4.80
C TYR A 71 -5.35 16.96 3.38
N GLY A 72 -5.49 15.69 2.95
CA GLY A 72 -5.96 15.33 1.61
C GLY A 72 -7.34 15.92 1.30
N GLU A 73 -8.28 15.78 2.23
CA GLU A 73 -9.62 16.36 2.09
C GLU A 73 -9.62 17.86 2.46
N GLY A 74 -8.87 18.25 3.50
CA GLY A 74 -8.94 19.59 4.07
C GLY A 74 -8.18 20.69 3.31
N GLY A 75 -7.08 20.37 2.63
CA GLY A 75 -6.25 21.31 1.88
C GLY A 75 -6.93 21.88 0.63
N PRO A 76 -7.35 21.03 -0.33
CA PRO A 76 -8.12 21.46 -1.50
C PRO A 76 -9.61 21.76 -1.21
N LEU A 77 -10.09 21.66 0.04
CA LEU A 77 -11.50 21.73 0.43
C LEU A 77 -12.31 22.89 -0.20
N LEU A 78 -11.68 24.03 -0.50
CA LEU A 78 -12.33 25.13 -1.23
C LEU A 78 -12.97 24.70 -2.55
N SER A 79 -12.38 23.74 -3.30
CA SER A 79 -13.00 23.26 -4.54
C SER A 79 -14.30 22.49 -4.29
N ALA A 80 -14.48 21.88 -3.11
CA ALA A 80 -15.77 21.31 -2.70
C ALA A 80 -16.76 22.39 -2.22
N ILE A 81 -16.29 23.49 -1.63
CA ILE A 81 -17.15 24.65 -1.32
C ILE A 81 -17.71 25.27 -2.63
N TYR A 82 -16.85 25.52 -3.62
CA TYR A 82 -17.30 25.89 -4.98
C TYR A 82 -18.15 24.79 -5.62
N GLY A 83 -17.77 23.53 -5.40
CA GLY A 83 -18.29 22.34 -6.06
C GLY A 83 -19.60 21.77 -5.51
N GLY A 84 -20.29 22.46 -4.62
CA GLY A 84 -21.59 22.02 -4.09
C GLY A 84 -21.76 22.17 -2.58
N GLY A 85 -20.68 22.40 -1.84
CA GLY A 85 -20.71 22.42 -0.38
C GLY A 85 -20.94 21.01 0.21
N PRO A 86 -21.83 20.86 1.22
CA PRO A 86 -21.90 19.65 2.04
C PRO A 86 -22.16 18.34 1.26
N LEU A 87 -23.03 18.36 0.24
CA LEU A 87 -23.29 17.19 -0.59
C LEU A 87 -22.04 16.78 -1.39
N ALA A 88 -21.24 17.72 -1.88
CA ALA A 88 -20.02 17.41 -2.62
C ALA A 88 -18.95 16.80 -1.70
N ILE A 89 -18.80 17.33 -0.48
CA ILE A 89 -17.87 16.78 0.52
C ILE A 89 -18.29 15.36 0.93
N PHE A 90 -19.55 15.16 1.36
CA PHE A 90 -19.96 13.85 1.90
C PHE A 90 -20.28 12.80 0.83
N VAL A 91 -21.12 13.12 -0.16
CA VAL A 91 -21.49 12.15 -1.21
C VAL A 91 -20.34 11.97 -2.20
N GLY A 92 -19.57 13.03 -2.47
CA GLY A 92 -18.38 12.94 -3.30
C GLY A 92 -17.32 12.02 -2.72
N TRP A 93 -17.08 12.06 -1.40
CA TRP A 93 -16.23 11.09 -0.71
C TRP A 93 -16.65 9.64 -0.98
N LEU A 94 -17.94 9.31 -0.80
CA LEU A 94 -18.46 7.96 -1.03
C LEU A 94 -18.36 7.53 -2.50
N VAL A 95 -18.61 8.44 -3.45
CA VAL A 95 -18.48 8.18 -4.89
C VAL A 95 -17.02 7.92 -5.27
N VAL A 96 -16.10 8.76 -4.79
CA VAL A 96 -14.67 8.60 -5.06
C VAL A 96 -14.13 7.31 -4.44
N LEU A 97 -14.49 6.96 -3.21
CA LEU A 97 -14.07 5.70 -2.59
C LEU A 97 -14.46 4.47 -3.44
N ALA A 98 -15.67 4.46 -4.00
CA ALA A 98 -16.11 3.35 -4.84
C ALA A 98 -15.32 3.26 -6.16
N LEU A 99 -14.98 4.41 -6.76
CA LEU A 99 -14.22 4.47 -8.02
C LEU A 99 -12.74 4.17 -7.81
N ASP A 100 -12.12 4.77 -6.80
CA ASP A 100 -10.69 4.62 -6.51
C ASP A 100 -10.37 3.25 -5.94
N GLU A 101 -11.31 2.54 -5.28
CA GLU A 101 -11.13 1.13 -4.93
C GLU A 101 -11.10 0.23 -6.18
N CYS A 102 -11.92 0.51 -7.20
CA CYS A 102 -11.81 -0.20 -8.49
C CYS A 102 -10.45 0.03 -9.16
N VAL A 103 -9.89 1.23 -9.05
CA VAL A 103 -8.52 1.55 -9.51
C VAL A 103 -7.49 0.82 -8.65
N ALA A 104 -7.59 0.88 -7.32
CA ALA A 104 -6.70 0.25 -6.36
C ALA A 104 -6.59 -1.26 -6.59
N LEU A 105 -7.71 -1.96 -6.73
CA LEU A 105 -7.74 -3.39 -7.04
C LEU A 105 -7.10 -3.71 -8.39
N SER A 106 -7.34 -2.89 -9.41
CA SER A 106 -6.74 -3.06 -10.74
C SER A 106 -5.22 -2.83 -10.72
N LEU A 107 -4.73 -1.82 -9.99
CA LEU A 107 -3.30 -1.58 -9.80
C LEU A 107 -2.65 -2.67 -8.92
N SER A 108 -3.38 -3.21 -7.95
CA SER A 108 -2.92 -4.32 -7.10
C SER A 108 -2.67 -5.59 -7.91
N GLU A 109 -3.56 -5.93 -8.85
CA GLU A 109 -3.32 -7.06 -9.76
C GLU A 109 -2.05 -6.88 -10.59
N LEU A 110 -1.84 -5.68 -11.14
CA LEU A 110 -0.64 -5.35 -11.92
C LEU A 110 0.64 -5.36 -11.08
N ALA A 111 0.60 -4.80 -9.87
CA ALA A 111 1.71 -4.79 -8.93
C ALA A 111 2.09 -6.19 -8.44
N SER A 112 1.10 -7.07 -8.23
CA SER A 112 1.36 -8.48 -7.87
C SER A 112 2.05 -9.25 -9.00
N ARG A 113 1.63 -9.00 -10.25
CA ARG A 113 2.19 -9.66 -11.44
C ARG A 113 3.55 -9.10 -11.87
N TYR A 114 3.78 -7.81 -11.64
CA TYR A 114 4.96 -7.07 -12.07
C TYR A 114 5.50 -6.18 -10.93
N PRO A 115 6.06 -6.80 -9.87
CA PRO A 115 6.51 -6.10 -8.65
C PRO A 115 7.84 -5.35 -8.89
N THR A 116 7.75 -4.18 -9.52
CA THR A 116 8.91 -3.35 -9.88
C THR A 116 8.73 -1.91 -9.42
N SER A 117 9.82 -1.24 -9.06
CA SER A 117 9.84 0.19 -8.69
C SER A 117 9.42 1.13 -9.84
N ALA A 118 9.41 0.61 -11.07
CA ALA A 118 8.97 1.30 -12.27
C ALA A 118 7.44 1.48 -12.33
N GLY A 119 6.66 0.61 -11.68
CA GLY A 119 5.21 0.77 -11.55
C GLY A 119 4.47 0.92 -12.90
N PRO A 120 3.56 1.89 -13.05
CA PRO A 120 2.63 1.99 -14.18
C PRO A 120 3.26 1.93 -15.58
N TYR A 121 4.39 2.59 -15.81
CA TYR A 121 4.98 2.66 -17.15
C TYR A 121 5.58 1.32 -17.61
N TYR A 122 6.08 0.53 -16.66
CA TYR A 122 6.54 -0.84 -16.93
C TYR A 122 5.36 -1.80 -17.15
N TRP A 123 4.26 -1.64 -16.40
CA TRP A 123 3.02 -2.39 -16.64
C TRP A 123 2.48 -2.12 -18.05
N SER A 124 2.49 -0.86 -18.50
CA SER A 124 2.15 -0.51 -19.89
C SER A 124 3.10 -1.13 -20.91
N PHE A 125 4.42 -1.16 -20.66
CA PHE A 125 5.38 -1.82 -21.55
C PHE A 125 5.09 -3.31 -21.70
N GLN A 126 4.77 -3.99 -20.59
CA GLN A 126 4.54 -5.43 -20.60
C GLN A 126 3.23 -5.80 -21.30
N LEU A 127 2.15 -5.05 -21.04
CA LEU A 127 0.81 -5.31 -21.59
C LEU A 127 0.59 -4.81 -23.02
N ALA A 128 1.35 -3.80 -23.48
CA ALA A 128 1.10 -3.18 -24.79
C ALA A 128 1.38 -4.12 -25.98
N PRO A 129 0.70 -3.92 -27.13
CA PRO A 129 1.01 -4.62 -28.38
C PRO A 129 2.45 -4.38 -28.82
N ALA A 130 3.10 -5.37 -29.43
CA ALA A 130 4.54 -5.36 -29.75
C ALA A 130 5.03 -4.08 -30.45
N GLY A 131 4.24 -3.53 -31.40
CA GLY A 131 4.59 -2.29 -32.11
C GLY A 131 4.43 -0.99 -31.31
N LEU A 132 3.68 -1.00 -30.20
CA LEU A 132 3.38 0.20 -29.40
C LEU A 132 4.07 0.22 -28.02
N LYS A 133 4.69 -0.90 -27.59
CA LYS A 133 5.30 -1.05 -26.25
C LYS A 133 6.13 0.14 -25.78
N LYS A 134 7.12 0.54 -26.58
CA LYS A 134 8.04 1.64 -26.24
C LYS A 134 7.33 2.99 -26.19
N GLY A 135 6.46 3.29 -27.17
CA GLY A 135 5.75 4.56 -27.24
C GLY A 135 4.76 4.76 -26.08
N LEU A 136 3.91 3.77 -25.83
CA LEU A 136 2.94 3.82 -24.72
C LEU A 136 3.62 3.83 -23.35
N SER A 137 4.69 3.05 -23.18
CA SER A 137 5.48 3.08 -21.95
C SER A 137 6.17 4.43 -21.74
N PHE A 138 6.75 5.04 -22.77
CA PHE A 138 7.38 6.37 -22.65
C PHE A 138 6.37 7.48 -22.31
N VAL A 139 5.21 7.51 -22.99
CA VAL A 139 4.14 8.46 -22.68
C VAL A 139 3.62 8.24 -21.26
N ASN A 140 3.43 6.98 -20.84
CA ASN A 140 3.02 6.70 -19.46
C ASN A 140 4.13 7.11 -18.46
N GLY A 141 5.40 6.84 -18.75
CA GLY A 141 6.53 7.20 -17.88
C GLY A 141 6.61 8.70 -17.62
N TRP A 142 6.47 9.53 -18.66
CA TRP A 142 6.42 10.99 -18.48
C TRP A 142 5.16 11.46 -17.75
N THR A 143 4.01 10.86 -18.04
CA THR A 143 2.76 11.15 -17.33
C THR A 143 2.87 10.80 -15.84
N TRP A 144 3.47 9.65 -15.53
CA TRP A 144 3.77 9.17 -14.19
C TRP A 144 4.72 10.11 -13.44
N LEU A 145 5.81 10.51 -14.08
CA LEU A 145 6.82 11.39 -13.52
C LEU A 145 6.26 12.80 -13.26
N ILE A 146 5.51 13.37 -14.21
CA ILE A 146 4.81 14.65 -14.04
C ILE A 146 3.84 14.56 -12.86
N GLY A 147 3.00 13.51 -12.79
CA GLY A 147 2.07 13.29 -11.69
C GLY A 147 2.78 13.23 -10.33
N ASN A 148 3.86 12.45 -10.22
CA ASN A 148 4.67 12.35 -8.99
C ASN A 148 5.29 13.69 -8.59
N TRP A 149 5.78 14.48 -9.56
CA TRP A 149 6.36 15.80 -9.29
C TRP A 149 5.31 16.84 -8.89
N THR A 150 4.17 16.90 -9.58
CA THR A 150 3.14 17.92 -9.32
C THR A 150 2.27 17.60 -8.10
N ILE A 151 2.05 16.32 -7.76
CA ILE A 151 1.39 15.94 -6.50
C ILE A 151 2.28 16.23 -5.29
N THR A 152 3.59 15.98 -5.38
CA THR A 152 4.55 16.29 -4.30
C THR A 152 4.66 17.81 -4.12
N LEU A 153 4.71 18.55 -5.24
CA LEU A 153 4.61 20.01 -5.26
C LEU A 153 3.35 20.50 -4.54
N SER A 154 2.16 19.95 -4.85
CA SER A 154 0.91 20.40 -4.23
C SER A 154 0.85 20.08 -2.74
N VAL A 155 1.39 18.95 -2.27
CA VAL A 155 1.51 18.67 -0.83
C VAL A 155 2.40 19.72 -0.15
N ASN A 156 3.59 19.96 -0.68
CA ASN A 156 4.56 20.88 -0.08
C ASN A 156 4.08 22.34 -0.13
N PHE A 157 3.40 22.74 -1.21
CA PHE A 157 2.84 24.08 -1.37
C PHE A 157 1.60 24.29 -0.49
N GLY A 158 0.66 23.33 -0.46
CA GLY A 158 -0.50 23.41 0.42
C GLY A 158 -0.12 23.38 1.91
N PHE A 159 0.96 22.69 2.28
CA PHE A 159 1.54 22.80 3.62
C PHE A 159 2.01 24.22 3.95
N ALA A 160 2.69 24.90 3.02
CA ALA A 160 3.06 26.30 3.18
C ALA A 160 1.83 27.20 3.36
N SER A 161 0.79 26.99 2.54
CA SER A 161 -0.48 27.72 2.63
C SER A 161 -1.19 27.49 3.96
N LEU A 162 -1.21 26.26 4.49
CA LEU A 162 -1.80 25.95 5.79
C LEU A 162 -1.03 26.61 6.94
N ILE A 163 0.31 26.67 6.89
CA ILE A 163 1.10 27.41 7.87
C ILE A 163 0.75 28.90 7.81
N ALA A 164 0.73 29.50 6.61
CA ALA A 164 0.38 30.90 6.42
C ALA A 164 -1.04 31.22 6.93
N ALA A 165 -2.04 30.41 6.57
CA ALA A 165 -3.41 30.56 7.04
C ALA A 165 -3.54 30.35 8.56
N THR A 166 -2.73 29.48 9.16
CA THR A 166 -2.68 29.28 10.61
C THR A 166 -2.16 30.52 11.34
N VAL A 167 -1.13 31.19 10.79
CA VAL A 167 -0.59 32.44 11.35
C VAL A 167 -1.60 33.59 11.20
N ALA A 168 -2.33 33.66 10.08
CA ALA A 168 -3.37 34.67 9.86
C ALA A 168 -4.48 34.62 10.92
N MET A 169 -4.79 33.46 11.52
CA MET A 169 -5.80 33.34 12.60
C MET A 169 -5.46 34.10 13.90
N TYR A 170 -4.24 34.62 14.04
CA TYR A 170 -3.77 35.45 15.16
C TYR A 170 -3.40 36.87 14.75
N HIS A 171 -3.39 37.14 13.45
CA HIS A 171 -2.92 38.38 12.85
C HIS A 171 -3.85 38.71 11.68
N ASP A 172 -5.04 39.22 12.01
CA ASP A 172 -6.11 39.51 11.03
C ASP A 172 -5.65 40.49 9.92
N ASP A 173 -4.70 41.38 10.24
CA ASP A 173 -4.07 42.32 9.29
C ASP A 173 -2.99 41.68 8.39
N TRP A 174 -2.69 40.38 8.54
CA TRP A 174 -1.61 39.69 7.83
C TRP A 174 -2.09 38.52 6.97
N VAL A 175 -1.81 38.63 5.67
CA VAL A 175 -1.89 37.54 4.71
C VAL A 175 -0.50 37.38 4.08
N ALA A 176 -0.06 36.14 3.84
CA ALA A 176 1.24 35.92 3.21
C ALA A 176 1.18 36.41 1.76
N SER A 177 2.06 37.35 1.42
CA SER A 177 2.28 37.73 0.03
C SER A 177 2.93 36.58 -0.76
N ASP A 178 2.74 36.56 -2.08
CA ASP A 178 3.12 35.42 -2.94
C ASP A 178 4.58 34.98 -2.79
N TRP A 179 5.50 35.93 -2.55
CA TRP A 179 6.91 35.65 -2.31
C TRP A 179 7.19 35.12 -0.89
N GLN A 180 6.43 35.55 0.12
CA GLN A 180 6.54 35.00 1.47
C GLN A 180 6.06 33.55 1.50
N LEU A 181 4.92 33.27 0.86
CA LEU A 181 4.40 31.92 0.71
C LEU A 181 5.39 31.02 -0.06
N LEU A 182 5.99 31.52 -1.14
CA LEU A 182 7.05 30.83 -1.88
C LEU A 182 8.27 30.51 -1.01
N LEU A 183 8.72 31.43 -0.14
CA LEU A 183 9.85 31.17 0.77
C LEU A 183 9.52 30.13 1.84
N ILE A 184 8.30 30.12 2.39
CA ILE A 184 7.85 29.08 3.33
C ILE A 184 7.84 27.72 2.61
N PHE A 185 7.31 27.67 1.39
CA PHE A 185 7.34 26.48 0.53
C PHE A 185 8.77 26.00 0.24
N TYR A 186 9.71 26.90 -0.09
CA TYR A 186 11.11 26.56 -0.29
C TYR A 186 11.76 26.01 0.98
N ALA A 187 11.47 26.59 2.15
CA ALA A 187 11.93 26.07 3.43
C ALA A 187 11.42 24.64 3.69
N ILE A 188 10.14 24.37 3.42
CA ILE A 188 9.54 23.03 3.50
C ILE A 188 10.26 22.05 2.56
N CYS A 189 10.43 22.41 1.28
CA CYS A 189 11.13 21.57 0.30
C CYS A 189 12.58 21.25 0.69
N LEU A 190 13.29 22.17 1.34
CA LEU A 190 14.66 21.95 1.82
C LEU A 190 14.69 21.10 3.10
N VAL A 191 13.73 21.27 4.00
CA VAL A 191 13.58 20.43 5.21
C VAL A 191 13.23 18.99 4.83
N THR A 192 12.29 18.79 3.91
CA THR A 192 11.87 17.44 3.47
C THR A 192 12.96 16.77 2.64
N PHE A 193 13.67 17.51 1.79
CA PHE A 193 14.90 17.05 1.15
C PHE A 193 15.91 16.54 2.20
N ALA A 194 16.19 17.32 3.25
CA ALA A 194 17.15 16.94 4.28
C ALA A 194 16.69 15.69 5.06
N ILE A 195 15.42 15.60 5.42
CA ILE A 195 14.86 14.43 6.12
C ILE A 195 14.91 13.18 5.22
N CYS A 196 14.49 13.26 3.97
CA CYS A 196 14.52 12.12 3.04
C CYS A 196 15.95 11.70 2.65
N ALA A 197 16.91 12.62 2.63
CA ALA A 197 18.31 12.33 2.31
C ALA A 197 19.09 11.73 3.48
N LEU A 198 18.84 12.20 4.72
CA LEU A 198 19.61 11.84 5.91
C LEU A 198 18.91 10.80 6.80
N GLY A 199 17.58 10.76 6.78
CA GLY A 199 16.76 9.99 7.73
C GLY A 199 16.23 8.65 7.21
N ASN A 200 16.78 8.11 6.11
CA ASN A 200 16.20 6.96 5.38
C ASN A 200 15.85 5.75 6.27
N GLU A 201 16.71 5.41 7.24
CA GLU A 201 16.50 4.30 8.19
C GLU A 201 15.29 4.53 9.11
N TRP A 202 14.94 5.79 9.39
CA TRP A 202 13.86 6.18 10.29
C TRP A 202 12.52 6.37 9.56
N LEU A 203 12.52 6.49 8.23
CA LEU A 203 11.29 6.73 7.45
C LEU A 203 10.18 5.69 7.70
N PRO A 204 10.44 4.37 7.81
CA PRO A 204 9.39 3.40 8.12
C PRO A 204 8.75 3.61 9.51
N LEU A 205 9.51 4.12 10.49
CA LEU A 205 8.98 4.52 11.80
C LEU A 205 8.16 5.80 11.69
N VAL A 206 8.60 6.78 10.90
CA VAL A 206 7.86 8.03 10.63
C VAL A 206 6.50 7.72 9.98
N ASP A 207 6.48 6.85 8.96
CA ASP A 207 5.25 6.39 8.31
C ASP A 207 4.29 5.73 9.32
N THR A 208 4.81 4.89 10.22
CA THR A 208 4.04 4.21 11.27
C THR A 208 3.48 5.18 12.32
N VAL A 209 4.30 6.12 12.80
CA VAL A 209 3.88 7.17 13.75
C VAL A 209 2.85 8.08 13.11
N CYS A 210 2.99 8.42 11.82
CA CYS A 210 2.01 9.20 11.07
C CYS A 210 0.65 8.51 11.04
N ALA A 211 0.57 7.22 10.71
CA ALA A 211 -0.70 6.50 10.66
C ALA A 211 -1.43 6.51 12.01
N ALA A 212 -0.71 6.29 13.12
CA ALA A 212 -1.26 6.37 14.46
C ALA A 212 -1.70 7.80 14.82
N TRP A 213 -0.87 8.81 14.51
CA TRP A 213 -1.19 10.23 14.76
C TRP A 213 -2.40 10.70 13.97
N THR A 214 -2.53 10.29 12.70
CA THR A 214 -3.71 10.57 11.85
C THR A 214 -4.97 9.99 12.47
N ALA A 215 -4.96 8.72 12.89
CA ALA A 215 -6.13 8.09 13.52
C ALA A 215 -6.55 8.83 14.81
N VAL A 216 -5.61 9.14 15.70
CA VAL A 216 -5.88 9.92 16.92
C VAL A 216 -6.43 11.31 16.58
N SER A 217 -5.81 12.00 15.62
CA SER A 217 -6.20 13.35 15.21
C SER A 217 -7.63 13.41 14.66
N ILE A 218 -8.03 12.42 13.85
CA ILE A 218 -9.40 12.31 13.31
C ILE A 218 -10.42 12.23 14.46
N PHE A 219 -10.17 11.40 15.48
CA PHE A 219 -11.09 11.30 16.63
C PHE A 219 -11.08 12.57 17.50
N VAL A 220 -9.93 13.23 17.68
CA VAL A 220 -9.85 14.50 18.42
C VAL A 220 -10.63 15.61 17.69
N ILE A 221 -10.46 15.74 16.37
CA ILE A 221 -11.18 16.70 15.54
C ILE A 221 -12.69 16.41 15.56
N LEU A 222 -13.08 15.14 15.41
CA LEU A 222 -14.47 14.68 15.54
C LEU A 222 -15.09 15.13 16.86
N ILE A 223 -14.45 14.81 17.99
CA ILE A 223 -14.98 15.13 19.32
C ILE A 223 -15.00 16.64 19.54
N ALA A 224 -13.93 17.35 19.22
CA ALA A 224 -13.81 18.78 19.47
C ALA A 224 -14.83 19.62 18.69
N LEU A 225 -14.91 19.44 17.36
CA LEU A 225 -15.89 20.13 16.53
C LEU A 225 -17.33 19.76 16.94
N SER A 226 -17.57 18.47 17.22
CA SER A 226 -18.90 18.01 17.65
C SER A 226 -19.30 18.56 19.02
N VAL A 227 -18.39 18.69 19.98
CA VAL A 227 -18.70 19.19 21.33
C VAL A 227 -18.85 20.71 21.35
N LYS A 228 -17.99 21.45 20.64
CA LYS A 228 -18.07 22.90 20.57
C LYS A 228 -19.23 23.37 19.70
N ALA A 229 -19.14 23.15 18.39
CA ALA A 229 -20.12 23.60 17.42
C ALA A 229 -20.56 25.07 17.63
N ASP A 230 -19.63 25.99 17.96
CA ASP A 230 -19.95 27.39 18.29
C ASP A 230 -20.50 28.14 17.05
N ALA A 231 -20.20 27.66 15.83
CA ALA A 231 -20.81 28.11 14.56
C ALA A 231 -22.27 27.64 14.36
N GLY A 232 -22.83 26.87 15.30
CA GLY A 232 -24.11 26.20 15.21
C GLY A 232 -24.02 24.79 14.64
N ARG A 233 -25.07 23.99 14.85
CA ARG A 233 -25.26 22.68 14.21
C ARG A 233 -26.28 22.78 13.09
N ARG A 234 -25.96 22.14 11.96
CA ARG A 234 -26.87 21.91 10.84
C ARG A 234 -27.69 20.64 11.08
N ASP A 235 -28.83 20.50 10.41
CA ASP A 235 -29.57 19.25 10.42
C ASP A 235 -28.95 18.24 9.44
N ALA A 236 -29.35 16.97 9.51
CA ALA A 236 -28.78 15.92 8.66
C ALA A 236 -29.13 16.12 7.17
N ALA A 237 -30.29 16.73 6.87
CA ALA A 237 -30.71 17.04 5.51
C ALA A 237 -29.77 18.08 4.86
N TRP A 238 -29.40 19.14 5.59
CA TRP A 238 -28.45 20.11 5.10
C TRP A 238 -27.02 19.55 5.08
N ALA A 239 -26.56 18.96 6.19
CA ALA A 239 -25.17 18.50 6.35
C ALA A 239 -24.77 17.40 5.35
N LEU A 240 -25.70 16.54 4.92
CA LEU A 240 -25.40 15.42 4.02
C LEU A 240 -26.00 15.59 2.61
N GLY A 241 -26.92 16.55 2.42
CA GLY A 241 -27.73 16.69 1.21
C GLY A 241 -27.85 18.11 0.64
N HIS A 242 -27.33 19.15 1.30
CA HIS A 242 -27.36 20.50 0.74
C HIS A 242 -26.37 20.62 -0.42
N TYR A 243 -26.85 21.15 -1.55
CA TYR A 243 -26.09 21.33 -2.77
C TYR A 243 -26.29 22.74 -3.31
N ASP A 244 -25.24 23.56 -3.26
CA ASP A 244 -25.23 24.91 -3.80
C ASP A 244 -24.50 24.97 -5.15
N THR A 245 -25.19 25.41 -6.20
CA THR A 245 -24.63 25.52 -7.57
C THR A 245 -24.28 26.96 -7.96
N SER A 246 -24.50 27.93 -7.08
CA SER A 246 -24.37 29.36 -7.38
C SER A 246 -22.91 29.81 -7.53
N PHE A 247 -21.99 29.23 -6.75
CA PHE A 247 -20.59 29.69 -6.70
C PHE A 247 -19.77 29.33 -7.95
N ALA A 248 -19.94 28.13 -8.51
CA ALA A 248 -19.14 27.69 -9.65
C ALA A 248 -19.69 28.15 -11.01
N GLY A 249 -20.99 28.43 -11.13
CA GLY A 249 -21.64 28.81 -12.40
C GLY A 249 -21.84 27.66 -13.40
N TRP A 250 -21.46 26.42 -13.06
CA TRP A 250 -21.57 25.24 -13.93
C TRP A 250 -22.86 24.43 -13.73
N GLY A 251 -23.82 24.95 -12.95
CA GLY A 251 -25.11 24.30 -12.68
C GLY A 251 -24.91 22.89 -12.10
N GLY A 252 -25.55 21.88 -12.71
CA GLY A 252 -25.43 20.49 -12.27
C GLY A 252 -24.02 19.88 -12.35
N PHE A 253 -23.14 20.42 -13.20
CA PHE A 253 -21.76 19.91 -13.36
C PHE A 253 -20.83 20.32 -12.20
N THR A 254 -21.27 21.28 -11.38
CA THR A 254 -20.55 21.78 -10.19
C THR A 254 -20.09 20.66 -9.25
N PHE A 255 -20.89 19.61 -9.06
CA PHE A 255 -20.56 18.42 -8.27
C PHE A 255 -19.20 17.80 -8.63
N PHE A 256 -18.83 17.73 -9.92
CA PHE A 256 -17.56 17.13 -10.35
C PHE A 256 -16.33 17.98 -9.96
N ILE A 257 -16.49 19.29 -9.82
CA ILE A 257 -15.46 20.18 -9.27
C ILE A 257 -15.25 19.87 -7.78
N GLY A 258 -16.33 19.54 -7.08
CA GLY A 258 -16.32 19.21 -5.66
C GLY A 258 -15.83 17.81 -5.32
N LEU A 259 -15.63 16.93 -6.30
CA LEU A 259 -14.97 15.63 -6.09
C LEU A 259 -13.44 15.77 -5.89
N LEU A 260 -12.86 16.92 -6.22
CA LEU A 260 -11.40 17.09 -6.24
C LEU A 260 -10.71 16.81 -4.88
N PRO A 261 -11.26 17.16 -3.69
CA PRO A 261 -10.59 16.85 -2.41
C PRO A 261 -10.53 15.35 -2.10
N ALA A 262 -11.64 14.64 -2.29
CA ALA A 262 -11.68 13.20 -2.12
C ALA A 262 -10.75 12.51 -3.14
N ALA A 263 -10.80 12.92 -4.41
CA ALA A 263 -9.94 12.38 -5.47
C ALA A 263 -8.46 12.68 -5.22
N TYR A 264 -8.13 13.87 -4.68
CA TYR A 264 -6.77 14.21 -4.28
C TYR A 264 -6.24 13.29 -3.19
N THR A 265 -7.06 13.04 -2.15
CA THR A 265 -6.74 12.17 -1.02
C THR A 265 -6.28 10.77 -1.44
N PHE A 266 -6.90 10.17 -2.47
CA PHE A 266 -6.58 8.81 -2.92
C PHE A 266 -5.79 8.74 -4.24
N SER A 267 -5.59 9.86 -4.95
CA SER A 267 -4.83 9.91 -6.23
C SER A 267 -3.43 9.28 -6.17
N ALA A 268 -2.77 9.33 -5.02
CA ALA A 268 -1.38 8.92 -4.85
C ALA A 268 -1.19 7.44 -4.48
N ILE A 269 -2.26 6.62 -4.36
CA ILE A 269 -2.16 5.20 -3.95
C ILE A 269 -1.14 4.37 -4.76
N GLY A 270 -1.00 4.63 -6.06
CA GLY A 270 -0.07 3.90 -6.91
C GLY A 270 1.39 4.28 -6.70
N MET A 271 1.70 5.40 -6.02
CA MET A 271 3.08 5.84 -5.77
C MET A 271 3.87 4.86 -4.89
N ILE A 272 3.17 4.06 -4.09
CA ILE A 272 3.77 3.00 -3.27
C ILE A 272 4.43 1.90 -4.13
N SER A 273 4.03 1.75 -5.41
CA SER A 273 4.70 0.82 -6.34
C SER A 273 6.19 1.16 -6.53
N SER A 274 6.57 2.44 -6.48
CA SER A 274 7.97 2.86 -6.54
C SER A 274 8.78 2.52 -5.29
N MET A 275 8.17 1.97 -4.24
CA MET A 275 8.86 1.41 -3.06
C MET A 275 9.18 -0.10 -3.20
N ALA A 276 8.80 -0.76 -4.31
CA ALA A 276 8.89 -2.22 -4.42
C ALA A 276 10.28 -2.82 -4.16
N GLU A 277 11.38 -2.14 -4.51
CA GLU A 277 12.74 -2.61 -4.20
C GLU A 277 13.15 -2.45 -2.73
N GLU A 278 12.49 -1.60 -1.94
CA GLU A 278 12.74 -1.45 -0.48
C GLU A 278 11.99 -2.51 0.35
N VAL A 279 11.28 -3.44 -0.29
CA VAL A 279 10.26 -4.32 0.30
C VAL A 279 10.62 -5.79 0.14
N HIS A 280 10.36 -6.59 1.18
CA HIS A 280 10.35 -8.06 1.10
C HIS A 280 9.00 -8.54 0.56
N ASP A 281 8.95 -9.58 -0.26
CA ASP A 281 7.79 -10.12 -0.98
C ASP A 281 6.96 -9.05 -1.71
N PRO A 282 7.54 -8.22 -2.59
CA PRO A 282 6.82 -7.10 -3.21
C PRO A 282 5.62 -7.56 -4.05
N ALA A 283 5.66 -8.78 -4.61
CA ALA A 283 4.53 -9.42 -5.31
C ALA A 283 3.27 -9.63 -4.45
N MET A 284 3.41 -9.60 -3.11
CA MET A 284 2.31 -9.79 -2.15
C MET A 284 2.08 -8.54 -1.31
N LYS A 285 3.13 -7.87 -0.83
CA LYS A 285 3.01 -6.77 0.14
C LYS A 285 2.65 -5.43 -0.49
N VAL A 286 3.17 -5.12 -1.69
CA VAL A 286 2.78 -3.91 -2.45
C VAL A 286 1.30 -3.92 -2.82
N PRO A 287 0.73 -4.98 -3.44
CA PRO A 287 -0.69 -4.98 -3.81
C PRO A 287 -1.62 -4.98 -2.60
N GLN A 288 -1.27 -5.68 -1.50
CA GLN A 288 -2.04 -5.60 -0.25
C GLN A 288 -2.08 -4.18 0.33
N ALA A 289 -0.97 -3.43 0.27
CA ALA A 289 -0.95 -2.05 0.73
C ALA A 289 -1.84 -1.14 -0.14
N ILE A 290 -1.80 -1.29 -1.46
CA ILE A 290 -2.64 -0.53 -2.40
C ILE A 290 -4.13 -0.80 -2.13
N SER A 291 -4.55 -2.07 -2.10
CA SER A 291 -5.97 -2.43 -1.92
C SER A 291 -6.52 -2.18 -0.52
N LEU A 292 -5.68 -2.17 0.53
CA LEU A 292 -6.15 -1.84 1.88
C LEU A 292 -6.18 -0.32 2.15
N CYS A 293 -5.46 0.49 1.37
CA CYS A 293 -5.38 1.94 1.60
C CYS A 293 -6.75 2.63 1.50
N VAL A 294 -7.50 2.37 0.42
CA VAL A 294 -8.78 3.03 0.14
C VAL A 294 -9.87 2.64 1.13
N PRO A 295 -10.16 1.37 1.45
CA PRO A 295 -11.22 1.02 2.41
C PRO A 295 -10.87 1.45 3.85
N VAL A 296 -9.60 1.32 4.27
CA VAL A 296 -9.17 1.76 5.62
C VAL A 296 -9.23 3.28 5.72
N GLY A 297 -8.61 3.99 4.77
CA GLY A 297 -8.59 5.45 4.77
C GLY A 297 -9.99 6.05 4.56
N GLY A 298 -10.79 5.44 3.71
CA GLY A 298 -12.18 5.80 3.45
C GLY A 298 -13.08 5.72 4.67
N PHE A 299 -12.96 4.63 5.43
CA PHE A 299 -13.66 4.46 6.70
C PHE A 299 -13.27 5.54 7.72
N PHE A 300 -11.97 5.78 7.91
CA PHE A 300 -11.51 6.82 8.85
C PHE A 300 -11.88 8.24 8.39
N GLY A 301 -11.88 8.54 7.09
CA GLY A 301 -12.24 9.85 6.57
C GLY A 301 -13.70 10.25 6.77
N ILE A 302 -14.63 9.29 6.86
CA ILE A 302 -16.02 9.57 7.24
C ILE A 302 -16.08 10.26 8.62
N PHE A 303 -15.26 9.83 9.58
CA PHE A 303 -15.18 10.45 10.91
C PHE A 303 -14.53 11.84 10.90
N PHE A 304 -13.73 12.17 9.88
CA PHE A 304 -13.19 13.52 9.67
C PHE A 304 -14.20 14.45 8.99
N ILE A 305 -14.92 13.94 7.97
CA ILE A 305 -15.85 14.72 7.14
C ILE A 305 -17.16 15.05 7.87
N LEU A 306 -17.79 14.07 8.53
CA LEU A 306 -19.06 14.27 9.23
C LEU A 306 -19.08 15.51 10.16
N PRO A 307 -18.15 15.67 11.13
CA PRO A 307 -18.17 16.82 12.04
C PRO A 307 -18.04 18.15 11.31
N ILE A 308 -17.24 18.20 10.23
CA ILE A 308 -17.10 19.40 9.38
C ILE A 308 -18.44 19.70 8.73
N CYS A 309 -19.05 18.75 8.02
CA CYS A 309 -20.35 18.94 7.36
C CYS A 309 -21.47 19.41 8.32
N PHE A 310 -21.51 18.90 9.55
CA PHE A 310 -22.49 19.30 10.56
C PHE A 310 -22.24 20.67 11.21
N THR A 311 -21.02 21.22 11.10
CA THR A 311 -20.60 22.49 11.73
C THR A 311 -20.15 23.57 10.74
N LEU A 312 -20.28 23.32 9.42
CA LEU A 312 -19.88 24.26 8.36
C LEU A 312 -20.48 25.67 8.58
N PRO A 313 -19.61 26.71 8.65
CA PRO A 313 -20.00 28.11 8.48
C PRO A 313 -20.74 28.34 7.14
N PRO A 314 -21.34 29.53 6.92
CA PRO A 314 -21.88 29.88 5.61
C PRO A 314 -20.82 29.72 4.51
N LEU A 315 -21.20 29.14 3.37
CA LEU A 315 -20.24 28.77 2.32
C LEU A 315 -19.49 29.98 1.76
N ALA A 316 -20.17 31.12 1.61
CA ALA A 316 -19.57 32.38 1.17
C ALA A 316 -18.40 32.83 2.08
N ASP A 317 -18.60 32.83 3.40
CA ASP A 317 -17.57 33.17 4.39
C ASP A 317 -16.31 32.29 4.24
N ILE A 318 -16.47 31.03 3.82
CA ILE A 318 -15.35 30.08 3.67
C ILE A 318 -14.56 30.37 2.39
N LEU A 319 -15.21 30.88 1.33
CA LEU A 319 -14.53 31.27 0.09
C LEU A 319 -13.60 32.48 0.27
N GLU A 320 -13.84 33.31 1.29
CA GLU A 320 -13.01 34.45 1.67
C GLU A 320 -11.84 34.07 2.62
N ALA A 321 -11.63 32.77 2.89
CA ALA A 321 -10.61 32.30 3.84
C ALA A 321 -9.17 32.69 3.45
N PRO A 322 -8.33 33.17 4.41
CA PRO A 322 -6.95 33.60 4.14
C PRO A 322 -6.09 32.53 3.45
N ASN A 323 -5.24 32.98 2.52
CA ASN A 323 -4.33 32.14 1.72
C ASN A 323 -5.04 30.99 0.97
N ALA A 324 -6.34 31.14 0.69
CA ALA A 324 -7.19 30.13 0.06
C ALA A 324 -7.17 28.77 0.80
N GLN A 325 -7.22 28.78 2.14
CA GLN A 325 -7.28 27.57 2.97
C GLN A 325 -8.55 27.55 3.84
N ALA A 326 -9.50 26.70 3.48
CA ALA A 326 -10.78 26.59 4.20
C ALA A 326 -10.62 25.98 5.60
N LEU A 327 -9.75 24.97 5.78
CA LEU A 327 -9.71 24.19 7.03
C LEU A 327 -9.32 25.00 8.29
N PRO A 328 -8.26 25.84 8.29
CA PRO A 328 -7.94 26.70 9.43
C PRO A 328 -9.09 27.65 9.77
N TYR A 329 -9.72 28.24 8.74
CA TYR A 329 -10.87 29.14 8.91
C TYR A 329 -12.07 28.43 9.55
N ILE A 330 -12.45 27.25 9.04
CA ILE A 330 -13.53 26.43 9.62
C ILE A 330 -13.22 26.09 11.08
N PHE A 331 -12.01 25.60 11.39
CA PHE A 331 -11.64 25.24 12.76
C PHE A 331 -11.67 26.46 13.70
N HIS A 332 -11.16 27.61 13.28
CA HIS A 332 -11.24 28.85 14.06
C HIS A 332 -12.70 29.24 14.35
N ARG A 333 -13.57 29.26 13.33
CA ARG A 333 -14.97 29.70 13.45
C ARG A 333 -15.81 28.72 14.27
N VAL A 334 -15.62 27.41 14.13
CA VAL A 334 -16.36 26.37 14.87
C VAL A 334 -15.92 26.25 16.33
N MET A 335 -14.65 26.53 16.63
CA MET A 335 -14.10 26.50 18.00
C MET A 335 -14.23 27.84 18.76
N GLY A 336 -14.78 28.87 18.11
CA GLY A 336 -15.04 30.20 18.70
C GLY A 336 -13.82 30.95 19.20
N SER A 337 -12.60 30.52 18.86
CA SER A 337 -11.35 31.09 19.39
C SER A 337 -10.11 30.74 18.55
N PRO A 338 -9.11 31.64 18.43
CA PRO A 338 -7.82 31.32 17.82
C PRO A 338 -7.12 30.12 18.46
N GLY A 339 -7.19 30.01 19.79
CA GLY A 339 -6.60 28.89 20.55
C GLY A 339 -7.20 27.53 20.20
N GLY A 340 -8.54 27.44 20.10
CA GLY A 340 -9.21 26.22 19.69
C GLY A 340 -8.96 25.85 18.22
N GLY A 341 -8.98 26.83 17.32
CA GLY A 341 -8.62 26.63 15.92
C GLY A 341 -7.18 26.14 15.74
N LEU A 342 -6.24 26.75 16.47
CA LEU A 342 -4.83 26.35 16.49
C LEU A 342 -4.65 24.90 16.99
N GLY A 343 -5.34 24.53 18.06
CA GLY A 343 -5.28 23.19 18.63
C GLY A 343 -5.66 22.10 17.63
N LEU A 344 -6.67 22.35 16.79
CA LEU A 344 -7.09 21.41 15.74
C LEU A 344 -6.18 21.46 14.50
N ILE A 345 -5.80 22.64 14.03
CA ILE A 345 -4.96 22.74 12.82
C ILE A 345 -3.53 22.25 13.08
N PHE A 346 -3.02 22.34 14.31
CA PHE A 346 -1.73 21.75 14.70
C PHE A 346 -1.68 20.24 14.43
N LEU A 347 -2.77 19.52 14.71
CA LEU A 347 -2.89 18.09 14.40
C LEU A 347 -2.73 17.83 12.90
N VAL A 348 -3.40 18.64 12.07
CA VAL A 348 -3.35 18.54 10.60
C VAL A 348 -1.98 18.96 10.05
N LEU A 349 -1.36 20.02 10.57
CA LEU A 349 -0.01 20.44 10.19
C LEU A 349 1.03 19.35 10.45
N ALA A 350 0.92 18.62 11.57
CA ALA A 350 1.77 17.48 11.87
C ALA A 350 1.52 16.31 10.89
N ILE A 351 0.27 16.00 10.54
CA ILE A 351 -0.06 15.03 9.48
C ILE A 351 0.53 15.46 8.13
N THR A 352 0.41 16.74 7.80
CA THR A 352 0.89 17.31 6.53
C THR A 352 2.41 17.23 6.43
N LEU A 353 3.14 17.48 7.52
CA LEU A 353 4.60 17.28 7.58
C LEU A 353 4.98 15.82 7.29
N PHE A 354 4.30 14.86 7.90
CA PHE A 354 4.57 13.45 7.62
C PHE A 354 4.22 13.06 6.18
N CYS A 355 3.05 13.48 5.67
CA CYS A 355 2.67 13.33 4.27
C CYS A 355 3.73 13.86 3.31
N SER A 356 4.18 15.08 3.56
CA SER A 356 5.22 15.79 2.82
C SER A 356 6.54 15.00 2.77
N ILE A 357 6.94 14.35 3.87
CA ILE A 357 8.10 13.45 3.92
C ILE A 357 7.84 12.17 3.12
N SER A 358 6.73 11.47 3.38
CA SER A 358 6.40 10.17 2.77
C SER A 358 6.20 10.26 1.25
N ILE A 359 5.59 11.35 0.76
CA ILE A 359 5.33 11.58 -0.67
C ILE A 359 6.60 12.04 -1.41
N THR A 360 7.41 12.92 -0.79
CA THR A 360 8.73 13.30 -1.33
C THR A 360 9.66 12.07 -1.41
N ASN A 361 9.59 11.19 -0.41
CA ASN A 361 10.28 9.91 -0.44
C ASN A 361 9.84 9.06 -1.64
N ALA A 362 8.52 8.82 -1.81
CA ALA A 362 8.00 8.02 -2.92
C ALA A 362 8.34 8.59 -4.30
N ALA A 363 8.11 9.89 -4.51
CA ALA A 363 8.40 10.56 -5.78
C ALA A 363 9.90 10.56 -6.14
N SER A 364 10.80 10.56 -5.14
CA SER A 364 12.25 10.44 -5.39
C SER A 364 12.62 9.07 -5.98
N ARG A 365 11.95 7.99 -5.56
CA ARG A 365 12.17 6.64 -6.11
C ARG A 365 11.49 6.46 -7.47
N CYS A 366 10.33 7.07 -7.70
CA CYS A 366 9.75 7.17 -9.04
C CYS A 366 10.74 7.82 -10.01
N THR A 367 11.27 8.99 -9.65
CA THR A 367 12.25 9.75 -10.45
C THR A 367 13.54 8.95 -10.70
N TRP A 368 13.99 8.20 -9.71
CA TRP A 368 15.13 7.29 -9.83
C TRP A 368 14.85 6.10 -10.75
N ALA A 369 13.71 5.43 -10.58
CA ALA A 369 13.34 4.22 -11.31
C ALA A 369 13.24 4.49 -12.81
N ILE A 370 12.52 5.54 -13.23
CA ILE A 370 12.42 5.93 -14.65
C ILE A 370 13.78 6.36 -15.23
N SER A 371 14.69 6.87 -14.40
CA SER A 371 16.05 7.22 -14.82
C SER A 371 16.97 6.01 -14.99
N ARG A 372 16.58 4.80 -14.54
CA ARG A 372 17.31 3.56 -14.82
C ARG A 372 17.07 3.05 -16.24
N ASP A 373 15.97 3.46 -16.86
CA ASP A 373 15.53 3.03 -18.19
C ASP A 373 15.87 4.07 -19.28
N ASP A 374 16.83 4.96 -19.00
CA ASP A 374 17.31 6.06 -19.87
C ASP A 374 16.23 6.99 -20.45
N ALA A 375 15.03 7.03 -19.83
CA ALA A 375 13.86 7.75 -20.34
C ALA A 375 13.85 9.26 -20.03
N VAL A 376 14.78 9.76 -19.20
CA VAL A 376 14.85 11.16 -18.73
C VAL A 376 16.20 11.78 -19.12
N PRO A 377 16.26 13.05 -19.59
CA PRO A 377 17.52 13.73 -19.87
C PRO A 377 18.48 13.73 -18.67
N GLY A 378 19.70 13.25 -18.88
CA GLY A 378 20.68 13.11 -17.81
C GLY A 378 20.47 11.89 -16.89
N ALA A 379 19.65 10.91 -17.31
CA ALA A 379 19.37 9.64 -16.62
C ALA A 379 20.55 9.05 -15.79
N ALA A 380 21.74 8.97 -16.39
CA ALA A 380 22.97 8.45 -15.76
C ALA A 380 23.48 9.24 -14.52
N LEU A 381 22.93 10.42 -14.23
CA LEU A 381 23.14 11.14 -12.96
C LEU A 381 22.05 10.78 -11.94
N TRP A 382 20.79 10.81 -12.37
CA TRP A 382 19.62 10.61 -11.52
C TRP A 382 19.44 9.16 -11.03
N SER A 383 19.88 8.18 -11.81
CA SER A 383 19.85 6.74 -11.46
C SER A 383 20.88 6.32 -10.40
N ARG A 384 21.79 7.22 -9.98
CA ARG A 384 22.84 6.92 -9.00
C ARG A 384 22.29 6.85 -7.58
N VAL A 385 22.36 5.67 -6.96
CA VAL A 385 22.15 5.47 -5.52
C VAL A 385 23.45 5.84 -4.77
N SER A 386 23.35 6.58 -3.66
CA SER A 386 24.52 6.95 -2.86
C SER A 386 24.90 5.84 -1.88
N PRO A 387 26.12 5.25 -1.94
CA PRO A 387 26.52 4.18 -1.03
C PRO A 387 26.53 4.57 0.44
N ARG A 388 26.71 5.86 0.75
CA ARG A 388 26.75 6.38 2.13
C ARG A 388 25.36 6.49 2.78
N PHE A 389 24.32 6.73 1.99
CA PHE A 389 22.98 7.07 2.49
C PHE A 389 21.90 6.06 2.07
N GLY A 390 22.22 5.11 1.17
CA GLY A 390 21.29 4.09 0.69
C GLY A 390 20.15 4.62 -0.19
N VAL A 391 20.19 5.90 -0.61
CA VAL A 391 19.11 6.58 -1.34
C VAL A 391 19.59 7.28 -2.61
N PRO A 392 18.72 7.48 -3.62
CA PRO A 392 19.06 8.18 -4.85
C PRO A 392 19.01 9.71 -4.67
N ILE A 393 20.02 10.27 -4.01
CA ILE A 393 20.10 11.71 -3.66
C ILE A 393 19.96 12.61 -4.90
N TRP A 394 20.50 12.20 -6.06
CA TRP A 394 20.40 13.00 -7.28
C TRP A 394 18.95 13.06 -7.83
N ALA A 395 18.20 11.96 -7.76
CA ALA A 395 16.78 11.96 -8.12
C ALA A 395 15.93 12.79 -7.14
N LEU A 396 16.24 12.71 -5.84
CA LEU A 396 15.63 13.56 -4.81
C LEU A 396 15.94 15.06 -5.04
N PHE A 397 17.19 15.39 -5.41
CA PHE A 397 17.59 16.76 -5.75
C PHE A 397 16.86 17.29 -6.98
N LEU A 398 16.78 16.49 -8.06
CA LEU A 398 16.01 16.85 -9.26
C LEU A 398 14.54 17.14 -8.90
N LEU A 399 13.90 16.23 -8.16
CA LEU A 399 12.54 16.39 -7.66
C LEU A 399 12.36 17.70 -6.87
N THR A 400 13.26 18.01 -5.94
CA THR A 400 13.20 19.25 -5.15
C THR A 400 13.37 20.49 -6.03
N VAL A 401 14.34 20.49 -6.96
CA VAL A 401 14.57 21.62 -7.87
C VAL A 401 13.38 21.85 -8.80
N VAL A 402 12.80 20.79 -9.38
CA VAL A 402 11.61 20.91 -10.25
C VAL A 402 10.43 21.49 -9.48
N GLN A 403 10.16 21.03 -8.26
CA GLN A 403 9.12 21.61 -7.41
C GLN A 403 9.38 23.10 -7.12
N MET A 404 10.61 23.47 -6.76
CA MET A 404 10.96 24.87 -6.48
C MET A 404 10.77 25.78 -7.72
N LEU A 405 11.11 25.28 -8.91
CA LEU A 405 10.92 26.01 -10.17
C LEU A 405 9.43 26.13 -10.55
N LEU A 406 8.64 25.06 -10.40
CA LEU A 406 7.20 25.11 -10.65
C LEU A 406 6.46 26.01 -9.64
N GLY A 407 6.93 26.06 -8.38
CA GLY A 407 6.39 26.97 -7.37
C GLY A 407 6.47 28.45 -7.75
N LEU A 408 7.41 28.86 -8.62
CA LEU A 408 7.50 30.24 -9.12
C LEU A 408 6.23 30.69 -9.85
N ILE A 409 5.41 29.77 -10.35
CA ILE A 409 4.11 30.07 -10.98
C ILE A 409 3.18 30.83 -10.02
N ASN A 410 3.31 30.62 -8.70
CA ASN A 410 2.54 31.36 -7.70
C ASN A 410 2.78 32.88 -7.74
N LEU A 411 3.98 33.33 -8.16
CA LEU A 411 4.29 34.77 -8.28
C LEU A 411 3.49 35.50 -9.37
N GLY A 412 2.77 34.76 -10.23
CA GLY A 412 1.90 35.31 -11.28
C GLY A 412 0.49 34.73 -11.30
N SER A 413 0.12 33.85 -10.35
CA SER A 413 -1.19 33.20 -10.33
C SER A 413 -1.57 32.71 -8.94
N THR A 414 -2.62 33.31 -8.37
CA THR A 414 -3.24 32.87 -7.12
C THR A 414 -3.93 31.50 -7.24
N SER A 415 -4.18 31.01 -8.46
CA SER A 415 -4.72 29.68 -8.73
C SER A 415 -3.66 28.57 -8.82
N ALA A 416 -2.38 28.88 -8.56
CA ALA A 416 -1.26 27.94 -8.71
C ALA A 416 -1.46 26.65 -7.90
N PHE A 417 -1.90 26.74 -6.64
CA PHE A 417 -2.18 25.57 -5.79
C PHE A 417 -3.20 24.60 -6.42
N THR A 418 -4.36 25.12 -6.84
CA THR A 418 -5.42 24.32 -7.48
C THR A 418 -4.95 23.71 -8.80
N ALA A 419 -4.09 24.42 -9.55
CA ALA A 419 -3.48 23.89 -10.76
C ALA A 419 -2.50 22.73 -10.45
N PHE A 420 -1.66 22.84 -9.43
CA PHE A 420 -0.75 21.77 -9.00
C PHE A 420 -1.52 20.51 -8.56
N VAL A 421 -2.56 20.70 -7.73
CA VAL A 421 -3.49 19.65 -7.29
C VAL A 421 -4.12 18.97 -8.50
N SER A 422 -4.77 19.73 -9.39
CA SER A 422 -5.48 19.18 -10.56
C SER A 422 -4.54 18.43 -11.51
N VAL A 423 -3.37 18.99 -11.82
CA VAL A 423 -2.39 18.34 -12.72
C VAL A 423 -1.83 17.06 -12.08
N GLY A 424 -1.53 17.06 -10.78
CA GLY A 424 -1.14 15.86 -10.04
C GLY A 424 -2.17 14.74 -10.14
N VAL A 425 -3.42 15.02 -9.75
CA VAL A 425 -4.52 14.04 -9.78
C VAL A 425 -4.75 13.51 -11.20
N ILE A 426 -4.86 14.39 -12.20
CA ILE A 426 -5.14 13.99 -13.59
C ILE A 426 -3.99 13.18 -14.19
N ALA A 427 -2.73 13.56 -13.94
CA ALA A 427 -1.58 12.84 -14.47
C ALA A 427 -1.42 11.45 -13.80
N LEU A 428 -1.60 11.34 -12.48
CA LEU A 428 -1.59 10.04 -11.79
C LEU A 428 -2.73 9.15 -12.30
N ALA A 429 -3.96 9.68 -12.38
CA ALA A 429 -5.13 8.95 -12.88
C ALA A 429 -4.95 8.48 -14.33
N LEU A 430 -4.42 9.33 -15.21
CA LEU A 430 -4.11 8.95 -16.60
C LEU A 430 -3.01 7.87 -16.64
N SER A 431 -2.01 7.97 -15.77
CA SER A 431 -0.92 6.98 -15.68
C SER A 431 -1.41 5.60 -15.24
N TYR A 432 -2.40 5.55 -14.34
CA TYR A 432 -3.11 4.32 -13.96
C TYR A 432 -4.05 3.81 -15.06
N ALA A 433 -4.77 4.72 -15.73
CA ALA A 433 -5.74 4.37 -16.76
C ALA A 433 -5.09 3.68 -17.97
N ILE A 434 -3.88 4.08 -18.39
CA ILE A 434 -3.19 3.48 -19.54
C ILE A 434 -3.00 1.94 -19.41
N PRO A 435 -2.30 1.39 -18.39
CA PRO A 435 -2.12 -0.05 -18.26
C PRO A 435 -3.44 -0.79 -17.97
N ILE A 436 -4.37 -0.18 -17.21
CA ILE A 436 -5.70 -0.78 -16.95
C ILE A 436 -6.48 -0.93 -18.26
N ALA A 437 -6.58 0.14 -19.07
CA ALA A 437 -7.28 0.12 -20.36
C ALA A 437 -6.64 -0.88 -21.34
N ILE A 438 -5.31 -1.00 -21.36
CA ILE A 438 -4.61 -2.00 -22.18
C ILE A 438 -4.96 -3.42 -21.71
N SER A 439 -5.03 -3.70 -20.39
CA SER A 439 -5.42 -5.03 -19.89
C SER A 439 -6.86 -5.39 -20.26
N LEU A 440 -7.79 -4.44 -20.08
CA LEU A 440 -9.19 -4.59 -20.45
C LEU A 440 -9.38 -4.79 -21.96
N ALA A 441 -8.64 -4.04 -22.80
CA ALA A 441 -8.71 -4.16 -24.26
C ALA A 441 -8.21 -5.52 -24.78
N HIS A 442 -7.23 -6.13 -24.12
CA HIS A 442 -6.80 -7.51 -24.40
C HIS A 442 -7.69 -8.57 -23.71
N GLY A 443 -8.81 -8.14 -23.11
CA GLY A 443 -9.87 -8.97 -22.56
C GLY A 443 -9.42 -9.89 -21.43
N ARG A 444 -8.37 -9.50 -20.69
CA ARG A 444 -7.74 -10.34 -19.64
C ARG A 444 -7.33 -11.74 -20.15
N LYS A 445 -7.18 -11.93 -21.48
CA LYS A 445 -7.01 -13.26 -22.10
C LYS A 445 -5.68 -13.92 -21.72
N GLU A 446 -4.64 -13.15 -21.46
CA GLU A 446 -3.41 -13.68 -20.86
C GLU A 446 -3.61 -14.19 -19.43
N GLU A 447 -4.47 -13.56 -18.65
CA GLU A 447 -4.75 -13.95 -17.26
C GLU A 447 -5.58 -15.21 -17.25
N ALA A 448 -6.67 -15.29 -18.04
CA ALA A 448 -7.45 -16.52 -18.21
C ALA A 448 -6.57 -17.69 -18.70
N ARG A 449 -5.66 -17.43 -19.66
CA ARG A 449 -4.73 -18.45 -20.19
C ARG A 449 -3.67 -18.88 -19.17
N LYS A 450 -3.19 -17.99 -18.30
CA LYS A 450 -2.21 -18.32 -17.25
C LYS A 450 -2.86 -18.90 -15.98
N ALA A 451 -4.09 -18.51 -15.66
CA ALA A 451 -4.90 -19.14 -14.61
C ALA A 451 -5.25 -20.58 -15.02
N ALA A 452 -5.64 -20.81 -16.27
CA ALA A 452 -5.79 -22.15 -16.84
C ALA A 452 -4.47 -22.94 -16.76
N LYS A 453 -3.33 -22.37 -17.19
CA LYS A 453 -2.03 -23.05 -17.11
C LYS A 453 -1.60 -23.38 -15.67
N ARG A 454 -1.83 -22.48 -14.70
CA ARG A 454 -1.55 -22.76 -13.28
C ARG A 454 -2.47 -23.83 -12.70
N ALA A 455 -3.74 -23.87 -13.10
CA ALA A 455 -4.66 -24.94 -12.72
C ALA A 455 -4.25 -26.28 -13.34
N GLU A 456 -3.77 -26.27 -14.57
CA GLU A 456 -3.24 -27.43 -15.30
C GLU A 456 -1.93 -27.95 -14.67
N GLU A 457 -0.99 -27.07 -14.33
CA GLU A 457 0.24 -27.39 -13.58
C GLU A 457 -0.07 -27.94 -12.17
N ALA A 458 -1.04 -27.35 -11.46
CA ALA A 458 -1.47 -27.82 -10.14
C ALA A 458 -2.18 -29.20 -10.21
N ALA A 459 -2.98 -29.43 -11.25
CA ALA A 459 -3.60 -30.74 -11.50
C ALA A 459 -2.54 -31.81 -11.81
N GLN A 460 -1.56 -31.50 -12.67
CA GLN A 460 -0.44 -32.40 -12.98
C GLN A 460 0.41 -32.72 -11.73
N ALA A 461 0.64 -31.75 -10.84
CA ALA A 461 1.33 -31.97 -9.58
C ALA A 461 0.53 -32.87 -8.61
N ALA A 462 -0.80 -32.74 -8.58
CA ALA A 462 -1.67 -33.61 -7.78
C ALA A 462 -1.68 -35.07 -8.32
N GLU A 463 -1.83 -35.25 -9.64
CA GLU A 463 -1.78 -36.57 -10.28
C GLU A 463 -0.41 -37.25 -10.10
N ALA A 464 0.69 -36.49 -10.20
CA ALA A 464 2.04 -37.00 -9.92
C ALA A 464 2.21 -37.43 -8.45
N GLY A 465 1.60 -36.69 -7.51
CA GLY A 465 1.56 -37.03 -6.10
C GLY A 465 0.82 -38.34 -5.82
N GLU A 466 -0.37 -38.55 -6.40
CA GLU A 466 -1.11 -39.81 -6.26
C GLU A 466 -0.38 -41.00 -6.93
N SER A 467 0.24 -40.78 -8.09
CA SER A 467 1.01 -41.81 -8.80
C SER A 467 2.23 -42.31 -8.01
N ALA A 468 2.85 -41.44 -7.20
CA ALA A 468 3.96 -41.80 -6.33
C ALA A 468 3.54 -42.67 -5.12
N VAL A 469 2.30 -42.50 -4.63
CA VAL A 469 1.76 -43.31 -3.52
C VAL A 469 1.31 -44.70 -4.00
N GLY A 470 0.85 -44.83 -5.24
CA GLY A 470 0.33 -46.08 -5.82
C GLY A 470 1.34 -47.14 -6.25
N ARG A 471 2.65 -47.00 -5.93
CA ARG A 471 3.71 -47.89 -6.44
C ARG A 471 4.70 -48.44 -5.40
N ALA A 472 4.32 -48.50 -4.12
CA ALA A 472 5.03 -49.31 -3.13
C ALA A 472 4.52 -50.77 -3.20
N PRO A 473 5.35 -51.77 -3.57
CA PRO A 473 4.95 -53.17 -3.49
C PRO A 473 4.83 -53.59 -2.03
N ILE A 474 3.71 -54.18 -1.65
CA ILE A 474 3.50 -54.75 -0.32
C ILE A 474 4.19 -56.11 -0.29
N GLU A 475 5.35 -56.21 0.36
CA GLU A 475 5.91 -57.51 0.75
C GLU A 475 5.07 -58.08 1.90
N VAL A 476 4.45 -59.24 1.65
CA VAL A 476 3.82 -60.05 2.68
C VAL A 476 4.90 -60.92 3.31
N VAL A 477 5.29 -60.59 4.54
CA VAL A 477 6.20 -61.41 5.34
C VAL A 477 5.36 -62.37 6.18
N GLU A 478 5.48 -63.68 5.91
CA GLU A 478 5.04 -64.73 6.85
C GLU A 478 5.99 -64.73 8.06
N GLU A 479 5.45 -64.65 9.27
CA GLU A 479 6.24 -64.65 10.52
C GLU A 479 6.32 -66.07 11.10
N ASP A 480 7.54 -66.58 11.29
CA ASP A 480 7.84 -67.98 11.67
C ASP A 480 7.58 -68.24 13.17
N ASP A 481 6.77 -69.28 13.45
CA ASP A 481 6.36 -69.73 14.78
C ASP A 481 7.55 -70.31 15.59
N ARG A 482 8.35 -69.45 16.26
CA ARG A 482 9.45 -69.94 17.11
C ARG A 482 9.99 -69.03 18.24
N LEU A 483 9.13 -68.57 19.16
CA LEU A 483 9.59 -67.98 20.45
C LEU A 483 8.89 -68.58 21.70
N PRO A 484 9.61 -68.83 22.83
CA PRO A 484 9.05 -69.49 24.02
C PRO A 484 8.05 -68.66 24.85
N TRP A 485 7.38 -69.33 25.79
CA TRP A 485 6.05 -68.98 26.31
C TRP A 485 5.98 -68.09 27.57
N GLU A 486 7.09 -67.52 28.07
CA GLU A 486 7.11 -66.91 29.43
C GLU A 486 6.91 -65.38 29.54
N GLU A 487 6.87 -64.60 28.45
CA GLU A 487 6.71 -63.12 28.54
C GLU A 487 5.30 -62.59 28.17
N ARG A 488 4.23 -63.35 28.45
CA ARG A 488 2.82 -62.92 28.25
C ARG A 488 2.02 -62.69 29.54
N LYS A 489 2.54 -61.93 30.52
CA LYS A 489 1.78 -61.55 31.74
C LYS A 489 2.10 -60.15 32.29
N ALA A 490 1.59 -59.09 31.65
CA ALA A 490 1.43 -57.76 32.28
C ALA A 490 0.44 -56.85 31.52
N SER A 491 -0.86 -57.11 31.62
CA SER A 491 -1.92 -56.17 31.16
C SER A 491 -2.83 -55.79 32.32
N PRO A 492 -2.93 -54.51 32.71
CA PRO A 492 -3.95 -54.06 33.67
C PRO A 492 -5.35 -54.05 33.03
N PRO A 493 -6.43 -54.26 33.82
CA PRO A 493 -7.78 -54.47 33.28
C PRO A 493 -8.49 -53.19 32.82
N ILE A 494 -9.36 -53.34 31.82
CA ILE A 494 -10.26 -52.30 31.32
C ILE A 494 -11.43 -52.14 32.30
N SER A 495 -11.74 -50.90 32.71
CA SER A 495 -12.90 -50.56 33.54
C SER A 495 -14.16 -50.29 32.70
N PRO A 496 -15.37 -50.65 33.19
CA PRO A 496 -16.61 -50.47 32.44
C PRO A 496 -17.14 -49.02 32.47
N ILE A 497 -17.88 -48.66 31.41
CA ILE A 497 -18.52 -47.36 31.20
C ILE A 497 -19.76 -47.22 32.12
N PRO A 498 -19.92 -46.12 32.87
CA PRO A 498 -21.17 -45.79 33.53
C PRO A 498 -22.06 -44.89 32.64
N SER A 499 -23.32 -45.26 32.51
CA SER A 499 -24.38 -44.43 31.92
C SER A 499 -25.04 -43.54 32.98
N PHE A 500 -25.34 -42.28 32.66
CA PHE A 500 -26.25 -41.45 33.46
C PHE A 500 -27.13 -40.53 32.60
N SER A 501 -28.38 -40.38 33.07
CA SER A 501 -29.52 -39.76 32.37
C SER A 501 -29.59 -38.23 32.53
N PRO A 502 -30.33 -37.51 31.67
CA PRO A 502 -30.47 -36.05 31.76
C PRO A 502 -31.45 -35.61 32.86
N VAL A 503 -31.25 -34.39 33.38
CA VAL A 503 -32.17 -33.68 34.27
C VAL A 503 -32.47 -32.28 33.68
N PRO A 504 -33.71 -31.74 33.76
CA PRO A 504 -34.19 -30.70 32.83
C PRO A 504 -34.48 -29.33 33.50
N ILE A 505 -35.30 -28.51 32.80
CA ILE A 505 -36.25 -27.44 33.26
C ILE A 505 -35.82 -26.00 32.83
N PRO A 506 -36.72 -25.07 32.40
CA PRO A 506 -38.11 -25.18 31.89
C PRO A 506 -38.39 -24.52 30.50
N TRP A 507 -39.58 -24.80 29.96
CA TRP A 507 -40.29 -24.05 28.89
C TRP A 507 -40.85 -22.67 29.41
N SER A 508 -41.52 -21.75 28.68
CA SER A 508 -42.47 -21.73 27.52
C SER A 508 -42.78 -20.24 27.13
N PRO A 509 -43.83 -19.87 26.35
CA PRO A 509 -44.25 -20.24 24.98
C PRO A 509 -44.45 -18.99 24.06
N SER A 510 -44.81 -19.13 22.77
CA SER A 510 -46.17 -18.84 22.20
C SER A 510 -46.12 -18.72 20.65
N PRO A 511 -47.24 -18.86 19.89
CA PRO A 511 -47.28 -19.83 18.78
C PRO A 511 -47.64 -19.23 17.36
N PRO A 512 -48.57 -19.78 16.54
CA PRO A 512 -48.26 -20.66 15.41
C PRO A 512 -48.64 -20.12 14.00
N ARG A 513 -48.43 -20.95 12.96
CA ARG A 513 -48.70 -20.69 11.52
C ARG A 513 -50.13 -21.05 11.06
N ASP A 514 -50.48 -20.55 9.86
CA ASP A 514 -51.15 -21.23 8.70
C ASP A 514 -52.26 -20.37 8.03
N PRO A 515 -52.71 -20.62 6.78
CA PRO A 515 -52.08 -21.29 5.62
C PRO A 515 -52.22 -20.48 4.28
N ALA A 516 -51.73 -21.06 3.15
CA ALA A 516 -51.90 -20.54 1.77
C ALA A 516 -53.22 -21.00 1.09
N PRO A 517 -53.59 -20.47 -0.10
CA PRO A 517 -53.07 -20.99 -1.41
C PRO A 517 -52.72 -19.82 -2.39
N ALA A 518 -52.46 -19.95 -3.71
CA ALA A 518 -52.60 -21.03 -4.70
C ALA A 518 -51.56 -20.94 -5.86
N GLN A 519 -51.82 -21.63 -6.99
CA GLN A 519 -51.10 -21.63 -8.28
C GLN A 519 -52.13 -21.68 -9.45
N PRO A 520 -51.81 -21.50 -10.77
CA PRO A 520 -50.69 -22.06 -11.57
C PRO A 520 -50.02 -21.03 -12.53
N THR A 521 -49.18 -21.29 -13.55
CA THR A 521 -48.73 -22.47 -14.35
C THR A 521 -47.20 -22.44 -14.63
N GLY A 522 -46.66 -23.38 -15.43
CA GLY A 522 -45.26 -23.44 -15.91
C GLY A 522 -45.09 -23.16 -17.42
N PRO A 523 -44.01 -23.62 -18.12
CA PRO A 523 -42.97 -24.56 -17.67
C PRO A 523 -41.48 -24.17 -17.92
N THR A 524 -40.61 -24.68 -17.03
CA THR A 524 -39.24 -25.20 -17.24
C THR A 524 -38.19 -24.44 -18.08
N THR A 525 -37.16 -23.90 -17.41
CA THR A 525 -35.74 -24.02 -17.85
C THR A 525 -34.81 -24.04 -16.63
N LEU A 526 -33.60 -24.62 -16.74
CA LEU A 526 -32.70 -24.90 -15.63
C LEU A 526 -32.21 -23.65 -14.86
N ALA A 527 -32.09 -23.77 -13.54
CA ALA A 527 -31.28 -22.90 -12.71
C ALA A 527 -30.38 -23.75 -11.80
N VAL A 528 -29.07 -23.49 -11.84
CA VAL A 528 -28.09 -24.01 -10.87
C VAL A 528 -27.94 -22.95 -9.78
N SER A 529 -28.36 -23.27 -8.55
CA SER A 529 -28.00 -22.46 -7.38
C SER A 529 -26.71 -22.98 -6.76
N GLY A 530 -25.86 -22.04 -6.34
CA GLY A 530 -24.64 -22.31 -5.58
C GLY A 530 -24.42 -21.19 -4.59
N GLU A 531 -24.92 -21.37 -3.37
CA GLU A 531 -24.71 -20.42 -2.27
C GLU A 531 -23.25 -20.48 -1.81
N TYR A 532 -22.56 -19.35 -1.80
CA TYR A 532 -21.27 -19.21 -1.14
C TYR A 532 -21.48 -18.60 0.24
N TYR A 533 -21.26 -19.40 1.30
CA TYR A 533 -21.12 -18.87 2.66
C TYR A 533 -19.66 -18.62 2.99
N LEU A 534 -19.38 -17.44 3.54
CA LEU A 534 -18.10 -17.14 4.19
C LEU A 534 -17.95 -18.00 5.46
N ILE A 535 -16.73 -18.50 5.69
CA ILE A 535 -16.18 -18.61 7.04
C ILE A 535 -14.78 -18.00 7.03
N VAL A 536 -14.60 -16.92 7.80
CA VAL A 536 -13.30 -16.34 8.14
C VAL A 536 -13.23 -16.26 9.66
N GLY A 537 -12.16 -16.78 10.26
CA GLY A 537 -11.72 -16.40 11.60
C GLY A 537 -11.32 -17.54 12.55
N ARG A 538 -10.04 -17.51 12.99
CA ARG A 538 -9.40 -18.30 14.07
C ARG A 538 -9.39 -19.82 13.84
N GLU A 539 -8.25 -20.49 13.69
CA GLU A 539 -7.11 -20.53 14.62
C GLU A 539 -5.78 -20.76 13.85
N PHE A 540 -4.85 -19.82 13.98
CA PHE A 540 -3.43 -20.04 13.67
C PHE A 540 -2.63 -19.92 14.98
N SER A 541 -2.79 -20.94 15.81
CA SER A 541 -1.81 -21.36 16.81
C SER A 541 -1.63 -22.87 16.64
N ASP A 542 -0.50 -23.39 17.09
CA ASP A 542 -0.22 -24.83 17.24
C ASP A 542 0.08 -25.60 15.94
N MET A 543 1.12 -25.18 15.21
CA MET A 543 1.92 -26.11 14.41
C MET A 543 2.75 -27.04 15.32
N GLU A 544 2.09 -28.01 15.98
CA GLU A 544 2.75 -29.15 16.62
C GLU A 544 2.27 -30.49 16.04
N GLY A 545 2.94 -30.95 14.97
CA GLY A 545 3.23 -32.36 14.72
C GLY A 545 2.09 -33.38 14.84
N SER A 546 0.99 -33.21 14.11
CA SER A 546 -0.02 -34.27 13.94
C SER A 546 -0.46 -34.44 12.48
N LYS A 547 -0.66 -35.70 12.05
CA LYS A 547 -1.36 -36.04 10.80
C LYS A 547 -2.75 -36.61 11.09
N THR A 548 -3.64 -36.53 10.11
CA THR A 548 -4.98 -37.11 10.18
C THR A 548 -5.04 -38.38 9.35
N VAL A 549 -5.36 -39.51 9.99
CA VAL A 549 -5.59 -40.81 9.32
C VAL A 549 -6.97 -41.31 9.71
N ASN A 550 -7.79 -41.67 8.73
CA ASN A 550 -9.19 -42.11 8.92
C ASN A 550 -9.99 -41.22 9.88
N GLY A 551 -9.88 -39.89 9.72
CA GLY A 551 -10.68 -38.91 10.46
C GLY A 551 -10.27 -38.65 11.92
N ARG A 552 -9.11 -39.15 12.38
CA ARG A 552 -8.56 -38.83 13.72
C ARG A 552 -7.16 -38.24 13.62
N LYS A 553 -6.87 -37.20 14.42
CA LYS A 553 -5.52 -36.62 14.57
C LYS A 553 -4.63 -37.56 15.40
N VAL A 554 -3.44 -37.85 14.91
CA VAL A 554 -2.42 -38.67 15.58
C VAL A 554 -1.11 -37.87 15.65
N LYS A 555 -0.46 -37.81 16.82
CA LYS A 555 0.84 -37.13 17.00
C LYS A 555 1.96 -37.94 16.34
N LEU A 556 2.81 -37.26 15.56
CA LEU A 556 3.94 -37.87 14.85
C LEU A 556 5.10 -38.18 15.81
N THR A 557 5.61 -39.42 15.74
CA THR A 557 6.82 -39.81 16.46
C THR A 557 8.05 -39.06 15.92
N PRO A 558 9.16 -38.99 16.70
CA PRO A 558 10.39 -38.35 16.24
C PRO A 558 11.02 -39.03 15.01
N ALA A 559 10.81 -40.35 14.85
CA ALA A 559 11.31 -41.09 13.70
C ALA A 559 10.58 -40.71 12.40
N GLU A 560 9.25 -40.60 12.44
CA GLU A 560 8.42 -40.22 11.28
C GLU A 560 8.73 -38.78 10.83
N ARG A 561 8.92 -37.84 11.77
CA ARG A 561 9.37 -36.47 11.48
C ARG A 561 10.71 -36.43 10.73
N ASN A 562 11.68 -37.25 11.14
CA ASN A 562 12.96 -37.38 10.44
C ASN A 562 12.82 -38.03 9.05
N MET A 563 11.81 -38.87 8.84
CA MET A 563 11.55 -39.51 7.55
C MET A 563 10.94 -38.53 6.54
N GLU A 564 9.97 -37.70 6.95
CA GLU A 564 9.42 -36.63 6.08
C GLU A 564 10.47 -35.59 5.71
N GLN A 565 11.29 -35.15 6.67
CA GLN A 565 12.38 -34.20 6.39
C GLN A 565 13.43 -34.80 5.42
N ARG A 566 13.70 -36.11 5.49
CA ARG A 566 14.56 -36.80 4.52
C ARG A 566 13.93 -36.94 3.14
N GLN A 567 12.62 -37.18 3.04
CA GLN A 567 11.93 -37.20 1.74
C GLN A 567 11.93 -35.82 1.08
N LEU A 568 11.65 -34.75 1.83
CA LEU A 568 11.75 -33.36 1.33
C LEU A 568 13.17 -33.02 0.86
N GLY A 569 14.21 -33.41 1.63
CA GLY A 569 15.60 -33.22 1.22
C GLY A 569 16.03 -34.03 -0.01
N LEU A 570 15.43 -35.21 -0.23
CA LEU A 570 15.72 -36.06 -1.40
C LEU A 570 15.05 -35.56 -2.69
N VAL A 571 13.91 -34.87 -2.61
CA VAL A 571 13.29 -34.20 -3.77
C VAL A 571 14.15 -33.03 -4.21
N MET A 572 14.52 -32.13 -3.29
CA MET A 572 15.40 -30.98 -3.54
C MET A 572 16.78 -31.41 -4.07
N GLY A 573 17.37 -32.48 -3.52
CA GLY A 573 18.69 -32.99 -3.91
C GLY A 573 18.74 -33.74 -5.25
N LYS A 574 17.60 -33.86 -5.94
CA LYS A 574 17.51 -34.41 -7.30
C LYS A 574 17.46 -33.30 -8.35
N GLU A 575 16.68 -32.25 -8.09
CA GLU A 575 16.52 -31.10 -8.98
C GLU A 575 17.84 -30.32 -9.17
N GLN A 576 18.67 -30.24 -8.13
CA GLN A 576 20.01 -29.65 -8.21
C GLN A 576 20.98 -30.41 -9.14
N ARG A 577 20.74 -31.71 -9.40
CA ARG A 577 21.69 -32.59 -10.11
C ARG A 577 21.46 -32.68 -11.62
N ASP A 578 20.30 -32.25 -12.11
CA ASP A 578 19.99 -32.20 -13.54
C ASP A 578 20.38 -30.85 -14.19
N ILE A 579 20.96 -29.92 -13.43
CA ILE A 579 21.39 -28.58 -13.90
C ILE A 579 22.90 -28.53 -14.21
N ASP A 580 23.74 -29.28 -13.50
CA ASP A 580 25.20 -29.29 -13.69
C ASP A 580 25.65 -30.26 -14.80
N GLY A 581 25.58 -29.79 -16.05
CA GLY A 581 26.26 -30.41 -17.20
C GLY A 581 27.80 -30.29 -17.11
N PRO A 582 28.57 -31.19 -17.73
CA PRO A 582 30.02 -31.24 -17.55
C PRO A 582 30.74 -30.04 -18.18
N VAL A 583 31.58 -29.37 -17.39
CA VAL A 583 32.49 -28.31 -17.82
C VAL A 583 33.56 -28.88 -18.78
N PRO A 584 33.82 -28.26 -19.94
CA PRO A 584 34.93 -28.67 -20.81
C PRO A 584 36.28 -28.31 -20.17
N GLN A 585 37.20 -29.27 -20.13
CA GLN A 585 38.62 -28.98 -19.91
C GLN A 585 39.26 -28.63 -21.25
N ASP A 586 39.83 -27.43 -21.36
CA ASP A 586 40.58 -26.99 -22.53
C ASP A 586 42.08 -27.29 -22.31
N PRO A 587 42.80 -27.92 -23.27
CA PRO A 587 44.22 -28.20 -23.15
C PRO A 587 45.10 -27.21 -23.93
N ALA A 588 46.26 -26.88 -23.33
CA ALA A 588 47.38 -26.03 -23.80
C ALA A 588 47.29 -24.53 -23.50
#